data_AF-R9IQB0-F1
#
_entry.id   AF-R9IQB0-F1
#
_cell.length_a   1.000
_cell.length_b   1.000
_cell.length_c   1.000
_cell.angle_alpha   90.00
_cell.angle_beta   90.00
_cell.angle_gamma   90.00
#
_symmetry.space_group_name_H-M   'P 1'
#
loop_
_entity.id
_entity.type
_entity.pdbx_description
1 polymer ?
#
loop_
_entity_poly.entity_id
_entity_poly.type
_entity_poly.pdbx_seq_one_letter_code
_entity_poly.pdbx_strand_id
1 'polypeptide(L)'
;MSILGVSNAVTGAYQHIGRTQKNTANGASFTERTAQAQEVSDAEKLENFKKEIWKEINSMPWGANTSIQITDGAFRKMMEDSEFKNKMMKIIREDAVGSNKMCGGTLINIDENGYKGYSYMADHAKEAESAFSAHSKDKDSFYVKKAEKKREYRKLLEEKRLKQELAEKDLKAALERKRLTENAIERKQESGRISRNVSAGANAAYEASFLMADSGSI
;
A
#
# COMPACT_ATOMS: atom_id res chain seq x y z
N MET A 1 -57.14 -7.30 -71.59
CA MET A 1 -56.54 -7.96 -70.41
C MET A 1 -56.38 -6.87 -69.36
N SER A 2 -57.37 -6.76 -68.50
CA SER A 2 -57.38 -7.38 -67.17
C SER A 2 -56.74 -6.45 -66.14
N ILE A 3 -57.55 -5.58 -65.53
CA ILE A 3 -58.22 -5.69 -64.21
C ILE A 3 -57.33 -5.36 -62.99
N LEU A 4 -57.92 -4.50 -62.14
CA LEU A 4 -57.67 -4.24 -60.71
C LEU A 4 -56.41 -3.43 -60.33
N GLY A 5 -56.48 -2.45 -59.43
CA GLY A 5 -57.58 -1.97 -58.57
C GLY A 5 -57.33 -0.49 -58.22
N VAL A 6 -58.32 0.38 -58.39
CA VAL A 6 -59.37 0.72 -57.41
C VAL A 6 -58.75 1.52 -56.26
N SER A 7 -58.77 2.86 -56.36
CA SER A 7 -59.81 3.76 -55.81
C SER A 7 -59.48 4.13 -54.37
N ASN A 8 -59.73 5.32 -53.85
CA ASN A 8 -60.45 6.51 -54.27
C ASN A 8 -59.76 7.63 -53.45
N ALA A 9 -59.49 8.80 -54.02
CA ALA A 9 -60.43 9.93 -54.02
C ALA A 9 -60.74 10.42 -52.58
N VAL A 10 -60.80 11.70 -52.25
CA VAL A 10 -60.70 12.95 -52.98
C VAL A 10 -60.91 14.01 -51.89
N THR A 11 -60.14 15.10 -51.97
CA THR A 11 -60.45 16.47 -51.50
C THR A 11 -60.99 16.74 -50.09
N GLY A 12 -60.47 17.81 -49.50
CA GLY A 12 -61.28 18.66 -48.62
C GLY A 12 -60.44 19.57 -47.74
N ALA A 13 -60.13 20.78 -48.24
CA ALA A 13 -59.66 21.86 -47.39
C ALA A 13 -60.80 22.34 -46.48
N TYR A 14 -60.56 22.45 -45.17
CA TYR A 14 -61.37 23.28 -44.26
C TYR A 14 -60.54 23.84 -43.10
N GLN A 15 -60.98 25.01 -42.68
CA GLN A 15 -60.32 26.03 -41.87
C GLN A 15 -60.24 25.73 -40.35
N HIS A 16 -59.36 26.50 -39.71
CA HIS A 16 -59.26 26.87 -38.28
C HIS A 16 -60.38 26.44 -37.33
N ILE A 17 -60.01 25.80 -36.21
CA ILE A 17 -60.58 26.09 -34.88
C ILE A 17 -59.47 26.00 -33.83
N GLY A 18 -59.29 27.10 -33.09
CA GLY A 18 -58.39 27.18 -31.96
C GLY A 18 -58.78 26.19 -30.87
N ARG A 19 -57.80 25.39 -30.43
CA ARG A 19 -57.87 24.65 -29.18
C ARG A 19 -56.79 25.17 -28.26
N THR A 20 -57.17 26.15 -27.46
CA THR A 20 -56.51 26.52 -26.20
C THR A 20 -56.38 25.26 -25.36
N GLN A 21 -55.24 24.58 -25.46
CA GLN A 21 -54.81 23.68 -24.39
C GLN A 21 -54.35 24.58 -23.24
N LYS A 22 -55.23 24.73 -22.26
CA LYS A 22 -54.95 25.28 -20.95
C LYS A 22 -54.04 24.27 -20.22
N ASN A 23 -52.77 24.24 -20.61
CA ASN A 23 -51.74 23.60 -19.81
C ASN A 23 -51.40 24.56 -18.67
N THR A 24 -51.80 24.14 -17.49
CA THR A 24 -51.38 24.65 -16.18
C THR A 24 -49.92 25.09 -16.24
N ALA A 25 -49.69 26.32 -15.80
CA ALA A 25 -48.40 26.99 -15.78
C ALA A 25 -47.26 26.10 -15.26
N ASN A 26 -46.40 25.66 -16.17
CA ASN A 26 -44.98 25.40 -15.88
C ASN A 26 -44.22 26.39 -16.75
N GLY A 27 -44.04 27.60 -16.21
CA GLY A 27 -43.26 28.67 -16.83
C GLY A 27 -41.77 28.39 -16.75
N ALA A 28 -41.31 27.37 -17.49
CA ALA A 28 -39.90 27.20 -17.79
C ALA A 28 -39.70 27.59 -19.25
N SER A 29 -38.88 28.62 -19.49
CA SER A 29 -38.51 29.07 -20.84
C SER A 29 -37.83 27.94 -21.62
N PHE A 30 -37.93 27.93 -22.96
CA PHE A 30 -37.24 26.91 -23.79
C PHE A 30 -35.74 26.83 -23.47
N THR A 31 -35.13 27.96 -23.12
CA THR A 31 -33.77 28.11 -22.59
C THR A 31 -33.52 27.36 -21.28
N GLU A 32 -34.44 27.42 -20.31
CA GLU A 32 -34.34 26.65 -19.06
C GLU A 32 -34.46 25.14 -19.31
N ARG A 33 -35.29 24.75 -20.26
CA ARG A 33 -35.48 23.33 -20.61
C ARG A 33 -34.24 22.74 -21.30
N THR A 34 -33.58 23.52 -22.15
CA THR A 34 -32.30 23.14 -22.77
C THR A 34 -31.17 23.10 -21.74
N ALA A 35 -31.12 24.06 -20.80
CA ALA A 35 -30.15 24.07 -19.71
C ALA A 35 -30.31 22.85 -18.79
N GLN A 36 -31.55 22.52 -18.38
CA GLN A 36 -31.83 21.31 -17.60
C GLN A 36 -31.46 20.02 -18.34
N ALA A 37 -31.79 19.91 -19.63
CA ALA A 37 -31.42 18.74 -20.43
C ALA A 37 -29.89 18.57 -20.57
N GLN A 38 -29.16 19.69 -20.67
CA GLN A 38 -27.70 19.69 -20.71
C GLN A 38 -27.09 19.31 -19.34
N GLU A 39 -27.60 19.83 -18.23
CA GLU A 39 -27.17 19.46 -16.88
C GLU A 39 -27.39 17.98 -16.59
N VAL A 40 -28.51 17.40 -17.02
CA VAL A 40 -28.77 15.95 -16.91
C VAL A 40 -27.76 15.15 -17.74
N SER A 41 -27.44 15.60 -18.96
CA SER A 41 -26.44 14.96 -19.81
C SER A 41 -25.04 15.00 -19.20
N ASP A 42 -24.65 16.11 -18.58
CA ASP A 42 -23.33 16.26 -17.98
C ASP A 42 -23.20 15.48 -16.66
N ALA A 43 -24.28 15.35 -15.89
CA ALA A 43 -24.35 14.45 -14.74
C ALA A 43 -24.20 12.97 -15.16
N GLU A 44 -24.85 12.55 -16.24
CA GLU A 44 -24.76 11.17 -16.75
C GLU A 44 -23.34 10.85 -17.26
N LYS A 45 -22.71 11.77 -17.99
CA LYS A 45 -21.30 11.62 -18.42
C LYS A 45 -20.37 11.48 -17.23
N LEU A 46 -20.55 12.30 -16.20
CA LEU A 46 -19.75 12.25 -14.97
C LEU A 46 -19.94 10.91 -14.24
N GLU A 47 -21.17 10.41 -14.13
CA GLU A 47 -21.43 9.10 -13.55
C GLU A 47 -20.76 7.95 -14.31
N ASN A 48 -20.85 7.95 -15.65
CA ASN A 48 -20.23 6.93 -16.47
C ASN A 48 -18.70 6.98 -16.37
N PHE A 49 -18.13 8.19 -16.33
CA PHE A 49 -16.70 8.37 -16.11
C PHE A 49 -16.25 7.86 -14.73
N LYS A 50 -16.99 8.18 -13.66
CA LYS A 50 -16.74 7.63 -12.32
C LYS A 50 -16.73 6.10 -12.36
N LYS A 51 -17.70 5.47 -13.03
CA LYS A 51 -17.77 4.00 -13.18
C LYS A 51 -16.53 3.44 -13.90
N GLU A 52 -16.04 4.10 -14.95
CA GLU A 52 -14.82 3.70 -15.66
C GLU A 52 -13.58 3.77 -14.75
N ILE A 53 -13.38 4.89 -14.05
CA ILE A 53 -12.25 5.08 -13.13
C ILE A 53 -12.30 4.04 -12.01
N TRP A 54 -13.48 3.83 -11.40
CA TRP A 54 -13.64 2.82 -10.36
C TRP A 54 -13.42 1.40 -10.88
N LYS A 55 -13.78 1.10 -12.13
CA LYS A 55 -13.49 -0.19 -12.76
C LYS A 55 -11.98 -0.41 -12.90
N GLU A 56 -11.23 0.60 -13.33
CA GLU A 56 -9.78 0.52 -13.41
C GLU A 56 -9.16 0.29 -12.03
N ILE A 57 -9.51 1.12 -11.04
CA ILE A 57 -9.05 1.01 -9.64
C ILE A 57 -9.33 -0.38 -9.06
N ASN A 58 -10.51 -0.94 -9.33
CA ASN A 58 -10.91 -2.27 -8.87
C ASN A 58 -10.06 -3.40 -9.44
N SER A 59 -9.53 -3.22 -10.65
CA SER A 59 -8.70 -4.23 -11.33
C SER A 59 -7.24 -4.22 -10.87
N MET A 60 -6.83 -3.22 -10.09
CA MET A 60 -5.45 -3.09 -9.64
C MET A 60 -5.11 -4.17 -8.58
N PRO A 61 -3.85 -4.62 -8.50
CA PRO A 61 -3.46 -5.66 -7.57
C PRO A 61 -3.32 -5.07 -6.16
N TRP A 62 -4.39 -4.97 -5.38
CA TRP A 62 -4.29 -4.47 -4.00
C TRP A 62 -3.86 -5.57 -3.02
N GLY A 63 -2.83 -5.30 -2.21
CA GLY A 63 -2.29 -6.23 -1.22
C GLY A 63 -2.68 -5.93 0.24
N ALA A 64 -3.04 -4.68 0.52
CA ALA A 64 -3.41 -4.22 1.86
C ALA A 64 -4.81 -3.57 1.89
N ASN A 65 -5.34 -3.35 3.09
CA ASN A 65 -6.60 -2.62 3.25
C ASN A 65 -6.44 -1.22 2.67
N THR A 66 -7.30 -0.86 1.72
CA THR A 66 -7.18 0.37 0.95
C THR A 66 -8.48 1.15 0.93
N SER A 67 -8.43 2.41 1.31
CA SER A 67 -9.56 3.34 1.20
C SER A 67 -9.17 4.49 0.27
N ILE A 68 -10.01 4.78 -0.71
CA ILE A 68 -9.79 5.83 -1.69
C ILE A 68 -11.02 6.73 -1.68
N GLN A 69 -10.81 8.03 -1.54
CA GLN A 69 -11.83 9.07 -1.70
C GLN A 69 -11.42 9.98 -2.85
N ILE A 70 -12.34 10.22 -3.77
CA ILE A 70 -12.13 11.13 -4.90
C ILE A 70 -13.35 12.06 -4.94
N THR A 71 -13.12 13.37 -4.88
CA THR A 71 -14.22 14.35 -4.91
C THR A 71 -14.84 14.44 -6.31
N ASP A 72 -16.10 14.85 -6.37
CA ASP A 72 -16.79 15.09 -7.65
C ASP A 72 -16.08 16.14 -8.52
N GLY A 73 -15.49 17.16 -7.91
CA GLY A 73 -14.71 18.14 -8.65
C GLY A 73 -13.39 17.57 -9.17
N ALA A 74 -12.73 16.67 -8.43
CA ALA A 74 -11.58 15.95 -8.95
C ALA A 74 -11.96 15.08 -10.16
N PHE A 75 -13.09 14.38 -10.12
CA PHE A 75 -13.59 13.63 -11.28
C PHE A 75 -13.85 14.53 -12.49
N ARG A 76 -14.51 15.68 -12.30
CA ARG A 76 -14.72 16.66 -13.38
C ARG A 76 -13.39 17.14 -13.96
N LYS A 77 -12.42 17.48 -13.11
CA LYS A 77 -11.08 17.88 -13.55
C LYS A 77 -10.36 16.77 -14.31
N MET A 78 -10.51 15.50 -13.94
CA MET A 78 -9.96 14.38 -14.69
C MET A 78 -10.63 14.17 -16.07
N MET A 79 -11.88 14.59 -16.24
CA MET A 79 -12.56 14.56 -17.55
C MET A 79 -12.01 15.65 -18.48
N GLU A 80 -11.69 16.82 -17.94
CA GLU A 80 -11.24 18.00 -18.69
C GLU A 80 -9.72 18.02 -18.93
N ASP A 81 -8.94 17.53 -17.96
CA ASP A 81 -7.48 17.55 -17.93
C ASP A 81 -6.91 16.13 -17.88
N SER A 82 -6.44 15.67 -19.04
CA SER A 82 -5.82 14.35 -19.18
C SER A 82 -4.50 14.22 -18.44
N GLU A 83 -3.73 15.30 -18.25
CA GLU A 83 -2.49 15.26 -17.47
C GLU A 83 -2.79 15.05 -15.98
N PHE A 84 -3.79 15.77 -15.47
CA PHE A 84 -4.28 15.57 -14.10
C PHE A 84 -4.79 14.14 -13.89
N LYS A 85 -5.63 13.63 -14.79
CA LYS A 85 -6.10 12.22 -14.77
C LYS A 85 -4.93 11.25 -14.72
N ASN A 86 -3.99 11.37 -15.66
CA ASN A 86 -2.85 10.46 -15.77
C ASN A 86 -1.97 10.50 -14.52
N LYS A 87 -1.74 11.68 -13.96
CA LYS A 87 -0.97 11.86 -12.72
C LYS A 87 -1.66 11.18 -11.54
N MET A 88 -2.96 11.42 -11.33
CA MET A 88 -3.70 10.82 -10.22
C MET A 88 -3.78 9.29 -10.35
N MET A 89 -4.12 8.79 -11.54
CA MET A 89 -4.19 7.34 -11.79
C MET A 89 -2.83 6.66 -11.68
N LYS A 90 -1.73 7.33 -12.07
CA LYS A 90 -0.37 6.81 -11.87
C LYS A 90 -0.08 6.61 -10.38
N ILE A 91 -0.37 7.59 -9.53
CA ILE A 91 -0.15 7.49 -8.08
C ILE A 91 -0.96 6.34 -7.49
N ILE A 92 -2.24 6.20 -7.85
CA ILE A 92 -3.08 5.08 -7.38
C ILE A 92 -2.48 3.72 -7.78
N ARG A 93 -1.97 3.59 -9.02
CA ARG A 93 -1.31 2.35 -9.47
C ARG A 93 -0.03 2.05 -8.69
N GLU A 94 0.77 3.08 -8.40
CA GLU A 94 1.98 2.95 -7.59
C GLU A 94 1.65 2.51 -6.17
N ASP A 95 0.62 3.10 -5.55
CA ASP A 95 0.11 2.70 -4.23
C ASP A 95 -0.43 1.26 -4.24
N ALA A 96 -1.14 0.84 -5.29
CA ALA A 96 -1.60 -0.54 -5.43
C ALA A 96 -0.43 -1.54 -5.43
N VAL A 97 0.61 -1.27 -6.22
CA VAL A 97 1.82 -2.10 -6.23
C VAL A 97 2.53 -2.07 -4.88
N GLY A 98 2.69 -0.89 -4.28
CA GLY A 98 3.32 -0.69 -2.97
C GLY A 98 2.60 -1.44 -1.85
N SER A 99 1.27 -1.51 -1.92
CA SER A 99 0.44 -2.20 -0.93
C SER A 99 0.70 -3.70 -0.82
N ASN A 100 1.23 -4.34 -1.87
CA ASN A 100 1.62 -5.76 -1.81
C ASN A 100 2.99 -5.99 -1.18
N LYS A 101 3.86 -4.98 -1.20
CA LYS A 101 5.27 -5.15 -0.84
C LYS A 101 5.53 -4.75 0.60
N MET A 102 5.04 -3.59 1.02
CA MET A 102 5.52 -2.95 2.25
C MET A 102 4.42 -2.38 3.16
N CYS A 103 3.15 -2.32 2.73
CA CYS A 103 2.12 -1.60 3.47
C CYS A 103 1.19 -2.51 4.27
N GLY A 104 0.81 -2.08 5.48
CA GLY A 104 -0.26 -2.65 6.30
C GLY A 104 -1.65 -2.07 5.98
N GLY A 105 -1.69 -0.91 5.33
CA GLY A 105 -2.90 -0.28 4.81
C GLY A 105 -2.61 1.07 4.14
N THR A 106 -3.47 1.49 3.21
CA THR A 106 -3.28 2.68 2.37
C THR A 106 -4.55 3.54 2.36
N LEU A 107 -4.39 4.85 2.54
CA LEU A 107 -5.45 5.85 2.50
C LEU A 107 -5.11 6.88 1.42
N ILE A 108 -6.03 7.08 0.47
CA ILE A 108 -5.86 7.99 -0.66
C ILE A 108 -7.02 8.97 -0.71
N ASN A 109 -6.72 10.26 -0.73
CA ASN A 109 -7.69 11.33 -0.94
C ASN A 109 -7.28 12.16 -2.14
N ILE A 110 -8.19 12.38 -3.07
CA ILE A 110 -7.95 13.16 -4.29
C ILE A 110 -9.04 14.22 -4.41
N ASP A 111 -8.61 15.48 -4.39
CA ASP A 111 -9.43 16.67 -4.62
C ASP A 111 -8.95 17.41 -5.88
N GLU A 112 -9.54 18.56 -6.21
CA GLU A 112 -9.19 19.37 -7.38
C GLU A 112 -7.74 19.89 -7.34
N ASN A 113 -7.14 19.97 -6.14
CA ASN A 113 -5.76 20.40 -5.93
C ASN A 113 -4.78 19.23 -6.05
N GLY A 114 -5.27 17.98 -6.01
CA GLY A 114 -4.51 16.77 -6.30
C GLY A 114 -4.58 15.72 -5.19
N TYR A 115 -3.52 14.92 -5.11
CA TYR A 115 -3.41 13.75 -4.22
C TYR A 115 -2.89 14.14 -2.83
N LYS A 116 -3.55 13.59 -1.81
CA LYS A 116 -3.11 13.55 -0.41
C LYS A 116 -3.35 12.14 0.10
N GLY A 117 -2.30 11.43 0.52
CA GLY A 117 -2.45 10.06 0.98
C GLY A 117 -1.43 9.69 2.02
N TYR A 118 -1.72 8.60 2.73
CA TYR A 118 -0.82 8.02 3.71
C TYR A 118 -0.89 6.49 3.65
N SER A 119 0.29 5.87 3.56
CA SER A 119 0.46 4.42 3.59
C SER A 119 1.20 4.02 4.86
N TYR A 120 0.56 3.16 5.65
CA TYR A 120 1.17 2.59 6.85
C TYR A 120 2.04 1.42 6.46
N MET A 121 3.24 1.35 7.03
CA MET A 121 4.12 0.20 6.86
C MET A 121 3.49 -1.07 7.49
N ALA A 122 3.92 -2.23 7.02
CA ALA A 122 3.34 -3.52 7.42
C ALA A 122 3.53 -3.86 8.91
N ASP A 123 4.55 -3.31 9.55
CA ASP A 123 4.79 -3.38 11.00
C ASP A 123 3.78 -2.56 11.81
N HIS A 124 3.19 -1.52 11.23
CA HIS A 124 2.13 -0.68 11.80
C HIS A 124 0.72 -1.10 11.34
N ALA A 125 0.50 -2.39 11.07
CA ALA A 125 -0.76 -2.89 10.54
C ALA A 125 -1.98 -2.67 11.47
N LYS A 126 -1.78 -2.51 12.79
CA LYS A 126 -2.88 -2.23 13.75
C LYS A 126 -3.35 -0.79 13.67
N GLU A 127 -2.40 0.14 13.56
CA GLU A 127 -2.64 1.57 13.34
C GLU A 127 -3.28 1.77 11.97
N ALA A 128 -2.79 1.06 10.96
CA ALA A 128 -3.37 1.04 9.62
C ALA A 128 -4.83 0.58 9.63
N GLU A 129 -5.16 -0.46 10.39
CA GLU A 129 -6.53 -0.97 10.51
C GLU A 129 -7.46 0.01 11.23
N SER A 130 -6.98 0.69 12.26
CA SER A 130 -7.73 1.73 12.97
C SER A 130 -7.99 2.93 12.07
N ALA A 131 -6.96 3.41 11.36
CA ALA A 131 -7.07 4.52 10.43
C ALA A 131 -7.98 4.19 9.25
N PHE A 132 -7.84 3.01 8.66
CA PHE A 132 -8.74 2.51 7.62
C PHE A 132 -10.19 2.44 8.10
N SER A 133 -10.45 1.95 9.32
CA SER A 133 -11.79 1.88 9.89
C SER A 133 -12.41 3.25 10.11
N ALA A 134 -11.62 4.25 10.52
CA ALA A 134 -12.08 5.63 10.64
C ALA A 134 -12.34 6.25 9.26
N HIS A 135 -11.39 6.12 8.35
CA HIS A 135 -11.44 6.68 6.99
C HIS A 135 -12.58 6.09 6.14
N SER A 136 -12.87 4.80 6.32
CA SER A 136 -13.94 4.11 5.59
C SER A 136 -15.36 4.36 6.13
N LYS A 137 -15.49 5.05 7.28
CA LYS A 137 -16.78 5.39 7.89
C LYS A 137 -17.30 6.77 7.50
N ASP A 138 -16.48 7.59 6.83
CA ASP A 138 -16.93 8.90 6.39
C ASP A 138 -18.00 8.73 5.30
N LYS A 139 -19.14 9.39 5.50
CA LYS A 139 -20.39 9.14 4.74
C LYS A 139 -20.30 9.54 3.25
N ASP A 140 -19.20 10.19 2.87
CA ASP A 140 -18.90 10.61 1.50
C ASP A 140 -17.80 9.73 0.82
N SER A 141 -17.39 8.63 1.47
CA SER A 141 -16.32 7.76 0.99
C SER A 141 -16.77 6.83 -0.14
N PHE A 142 -16.38 7.08 -1.39
CA PHE A 142 -16.58 6.11 -2.45
C PHE A 142 -15.26 5.47 -2.89
N TYR A 143 -14.79 4.49 -2.12
CA TYR A 143 -14.13 3.23 -2.53
C TYR A 143 -13.40 2.62 -1.33
N VAL A 144 -13.79 1.40 -0.97
CA VAL A 144 -13.23 0.68 0.17
C VAL A 144 -12.93 -0.75 -0.27
N LYS A 145 -11.65 -1.11 -0.31
CA LYS A 145 -11.19 -2.48 -0.56
C LYS A 145 -10.53 -3.04 0.70
N LYS A 146 -11.11 -4.10 1.25
CA LYS A 146 -10.46 -4.91 2.29
C LYS A 146 -9.52 -5.91 1.64
N ALA A 147 -8.33 -6.10 2.19
CA ALA A 147 -7.38 -7.10 1.72
C ALA A 147 -7.93 -8.52 1.95
N GLU A 148 -8.14 -9.26 0.87
CA GLU A 148 -8.63 -10.64 0.93
C GLU A 148 -7.56 -11.60 1.50
N LYS A 149 -6.27 -11.33 1.24
CA LYS A 149 -5.13 -12.17 1.67
C LYS A 149 -4.46 -11.73 2.98
N LYS A 150 -5.19 -10.98 3.83
CA LYS A 150 -4.66 -10.41 5.10
C LYS A 150 -3.99 -11.43 6.03
N ARG A 151 -4.43 -12.69 6.05
CA ARG A 151 -3.83 -13.74 6.90
C ARG A 151 -2.52 -14.28 6.35
N GLU A 152 -2.48 -14.60 5.07
CA GLU A 152 -1.29 -15.20 4.45
C GLU A 152 -0.13 -14.20 4.37
N TYR A 153 -0.41 -12.93 4.08
CA TYR A 153 0.63 -11.88 4.13
C TYR A 153 1.16 -11.66 5.55
N ARG A 154 0.30 -11.65 6.57
CA ARG A 154 0.73 -11.52 7.97
C ARG A 154 1.59 -12.70 8.41
N LYS A 155 1.20 -13.93 8.08
CA LYS A 155 2.02 -15.12 8.37
C LYS A 155 3.40 -15.03 7.73
N LEU A 156 3.47 -14.64 6.45
CA LEU A 156 4.75 -14.50 5.74
C LEU A 156 5.64 -13.42 6.37
N LEU A 157 5.05 -12.30 6.82
CA LEU A 157 5.78 -11.23 7.49
C LEU A 157 6.30 -11.67 8.87
N GLU A 158 5.48 -12.39 9.62
CA GLU A 158 5.83 -12.94 10.93
C GLU A 158 6.93 -13.99 10.81
N GLU A 159 6.85 -14.88 9.82
CA GLU A 159 7.90 -15.85 9.52
C GLU A 159 9.24 -15.17 9.16
N LYS A 160 9.18 -14.07 8.38
CA LYS A 160 10.39 -13.31 8.04
C LYS A 160 11.02 -12.64 9.27
N ARG A 161 10.21 -12.09 10.18
CA ARG A 161 10.70 -11.56 11.47
C ARG A 161 11.33 -12.64 12.33
N LEU A 162 10.68 -13.80 12.44
CA LEU A 162 11.21 -14.94 13.21
C LEU A 162 12.55 -15.42 12.65
N LYS A 163 12.69 -15.48 11.31
CA LYS A 163 13.96 -15.81 10.64
C LYS A 163 15.06 -14.80 10.95
N GLN A 164 14.76 -13.50 10.96
CA GLN A 164 15.73 -12.46 11.31
C GLN A 164 16.16 -12.57 12.78
N GLU A 165 15.21 -12.76 13.71
CA GLU A 165 15.52 -12.91 15.13
C GLU A 165 16.35 -14.16 15.40
N LEU A 166 16.06 -15.26 14.71
CA LEU A 166 16.86 -16.48 14.80
C LEU A 166 18.27 -16.26 14.27
N ALA A 167 18.44 -15.59 13.13
CA ALA A 167 19.75 -15.27 12.58
C ALA A 167 20.57 -14.37 13.52
N GLU A 168 19.93 -13.39 14.18
CA GLU A 168 20.60 -12.55 15.19
C GLU A 168 21.01 -13.34 16.43
N LYS A 169 20.14 -14.26 16.89
CA LYS A 169 20.46 -15.15 18.02
C LYS A 169 21.62 -16.07 17.69
N ASP A 170 21.63 -16.65 16.49
CA ASP A 170 22.72 -17.52 16.02
C ASP A 170 24.04 -16.75 15.89
N LEU A 171 24.00 -15.53 15.35
CA LEU A 171 25.18 -14.66 15.27
C LEU A 171 25.74 -14.32 16.65
N LYS A 172 24.88 -13.94 17.60
CA LYS A 172 25.28 -13.66 18.99
C LYS A 172 25.87 -14.90 19.66
N ALA A 173 25.26 -16.07 19.48
CA ALA A 173 25.77 -17.32 20.02
C ALA A 173 27.14 -17.70 19.42
N ALA A 174 27.34 -17.48 18.13
CA ALA A 174 28.62 -17.73 17.46
C ALA A 174 29.73 -16.79 17.98
N LEU A 175 29.42 -15.51 18.17
CA LEU A 175 30.35 -14.54 18.75
C LEU A 175 30.72 -14.90 20.18
N GLU A 176 29.76 -15.30 21.00
CA GLU A 176 30.03 -15.70 22.39
C GLU A 176 30.87 -16.98 22.46
N ARG A 177 30.60 -17.97 21.59
CA ARG A 177 31.45 -19.17 21.48
C ARG A 177 32.88 -18.82 21.08
N LYS A 178 33.06 -17.90 20.14
CA LYS A 178 34.39 -17.42 19.73
C LYS A 178 35.12 -16.77 20.91
N ARG A 179 34.46 -15.86 21.62
CA ARG A 179 34.99 -15.19 22.82
C ARG A 179 35.39 -16.19 23.91
N LEU A 180 34.57 -17.20 24.18
CA LEU A 180 34.87 -18.24 25.16
C LEU A 180 36.08 -19.11 24.73
N THR A 181 36.19 -19.39 23.43
CA THR A 181 37.30 -20.18 22.88
C THR A 181 38.62 -19.40 22.97
N GLU A 182 38.62 -18.12 22.61
CA GLU A 182 39.77 -17.22 22.74
C GLU A 182 40.23 -17.13 24.20
N ASN A 183 39.30 -16.86 25.13
CA ASN A 183 39.60 -16.84 26.57
C ASN A 183 40.14 -18.18 27.11
N ALA A 184 39.71 -19.32 26.54
CA ALA A 184 40.22 -20.63 26.93
C ALA A 184 41.64 -20.86 26.41
N ILE A 185 41.94 -20.39 25.19
CA ILE A 185 43.30 -20.45 24.61
C ILE A 185 44.25 -19.56 25.42
N GLU A 186 43.85 -18.32 25.73
CA GLU A 186 44.66 -17.39 26.53
C GLU A 186 44.98 -17.98 27.92
N ARG A 187 43.97 -18.52 28.62
CA ARG A 187 44.19 -19.17 29.93
C ARG A 187 45.16 -20.35 29.85
N LYS A 188 45.07 -21.17 28.79
CA LYS A 188 46.01 -22.28 28.58
C LYS A 188 47.43 -21.77 28.28
N GLN A 189 47.57 -20.73 27.46
CA GLN A 189 48.86 -20.13 27.16
C GLN A 189 49.49 -19.54 28.42
N GLU A 190 48.73 -18.79 29.21
CA GLU A 190 49.22 -18.18 30.45
C GLU A 190 49.65 -19.26 31.47
N SER A 191 48.82 -20.29 31.67
CA SER A 191 49.18 -21.42 32.53
C SER A 191 50.45 -22.15 32.06
N GLY A 192 50.64 -22.30 30.74
CA GLY A 192 51.86 -22.84 30.15
C GLY A 192 53.08 -21.92 30.26
N ARG A 193 52.90 -20.60 30.31
CA ARG A 193 53.98 -19.63 30.59
C ARG A 193 54.39 -19.69 32.05
N ILE A 194 53.42 -19.65 32.97
CA ILE A 194 53.66 -19.76 34.42
C ILE A 194 54.38 -21.07 34.73
N SER A 195 53.91 -22.21 34.20
CA SER A 195 54.52 -23.52 34.46
C SER A 195 55.98 -23.58 33.99
N ARG A 196 56.29 -23.03 32.81
CA ARG A 196 57.68 -22.97 32.29
C ARG A 196 58.57 -22.06 33.14
N ASN A 197 58.05 -20.92 33.58
CA ASN A 197 58.81 -19.98 34.42
C ASN A 197 59.13 -20.60 35.78
N VAL A 198 58.16 -21.31 36.39
CA VAL A 198 58.37 -22.03 37.66
C VAL A 198 59.41 -23.15 37.49
N SER A 199 59.34 -23.94 36.42
CA SER A 199 60.34 -25.00 36.18
C SER A 199 61.73 -24.45 35.89
N ALA A 200 61.83 -23.35 35.14
CA ALA A 200 63.11 -22.70 34.85
C ALA A 200 63.75 -22.11 36.12
N GLY A 201 62.94 -21.48 36.98
CA GLY A 201 63.38 -20.98 38.28
C GLY A 201 63.83 -22.10 39.22
N ALA A 202 63.10 -23.22 39.28
CA ALA A 202 63.47 -24.38 40.08
C ALA A 202 64.77 -25.05 39.61
N ASN A 203 64.95 -25.20 38.29
CA ASN A 203 66.18 -25.72 37.71
C ASN A 203 67.38 -24.80 37.98
N ALA A 204 67.21 -23.48 37.80
CA ALA A 204 68.26 -22.51 38.11
C ALA A 204 68.65 -22.53 39.60
N ALA A 205 67.68 -22.69 40.50
CA ALA A 205 67.94 -22.81 41.94
C ALA A 205 68.67 -24.13 42.28
N TYR A 206 68.32 -25.24 41.60
CA TYR A 206 68.98 -26.53 41.77
C TYR A 206 70.43 -26.49 41.29
N GLU A 207 70.71 -25.93 40.10
CA GLU A 207 72.07 -25.77 39.58
C GLU A 207 72.94 -24.86 40.47
N ALA A 208 72.38 -23.75 40.96
CA ALA A 208 73.09 -22.86 41.88
C ALA A 208 73.44 -23.57 43.21
N SER A 209 72.54 -24.42 43.71
CA SER A 209 72.78 -25.20 44.93
C SER A 209 73.85 -26.27 44.74
N PHE A 210 73.88 -26.91 43.57
CA PHE A 210 74.89 -27.91 43.21
C PHE A 210 76.30 -27.29 43.09
N LEU A 211 76.42 -26.14 42.42
CA LEU A 211 77.70 -25.42 42.28
C LEU A 211 78.26 -24.92 43.61
N MET A 212 77.40 -24.53 44.55
CA MET A 212 77.81 -24.08 45.89
C MET A 212 78.26 -25.25 46.79
N ALA A 213 77.71 -26.45 46.60
CA ALA A 213 78.09 -27.65 47.37
C ALA A 213 79.47 -28.21 46.95
N ASP A 214 79.84 -28.10 45.68
CA ASP A 214 81.12 -28.60 45.15
C ASP A 214 82.31 -27.69 45.53
N SER A 215 82.04 -26.42 45.85
CA SER A 215 83.05 -25.48 46.39
C SER A 215 83.38 -25.66 47.89
N GLY A 216 82.75 -26.65 48.56
CA GLY A 216 82.86 -26.88 50.01
C GLY A 216 83.74 -28.06 50.45
N SER A 217 84.39 -28.79 49.54
CA SER A 217 85.33 -29.88 49.90
C SER A 217 86.79 -29.44 49.70
N ILE A 218 87.37 -28.78 50.72
CA ILE A 218 88.83 -28.69 50.95
C ILE A 218 89.07 -29.00 52.42
#